data_AF-A0A8T7HB58-F1
#
_entry.id   AF-A0A8T7HB58-F1
#
_cell.length_a   1.000
_cell.length_b   1.000
_cell.length_c   1.000
_cell.angle_alpha   90.00
_cell.angle_beta   90.00
_cell.angle_gamma   90.00
#
_symmetry.space_group_name_H-M   'P 1'
#
loop_
_entity.id
_entity.type
_entity.pdbx_description
1 polymer ?
#
loop_
_entity_poly.entity_id
_entity_poly.type
_entity_poly.pdbx_seq_one_letter_code
_entity_poly.pdbx_strand_id
1 'polypeptide(L)'
;MKRVCIISQHFPPEKSGNASRIYDTAVHLAKLGIDVTVLAPHPTFPTGSFPRTWRRAREGAVDGVRVVRLWTWQPGSGDPGFTSRMAYYLLFPLHALLWLCSPRNRFDVIITSAPPLFTGIPGYVLRR
;
A
#
# COMPACT_ATOMS: atom_id res chain seq x y z
N MET A 1 -4.52 24.33 -3.67
CA MET A 1 -4.68 23.40 -2.53
C MET A 1 -3.48 22.46 -2.53
N LYS A 2 -2.92 22.12 -1.36
CA LYS A 2 -1.76 21.21 -1.28
C LYS A 2 -2.20 19.78 -1.63
N ARG A 3 -1.38 19.08 -2.41
CA ARG A 3 -1.62 17.71 -2.88
C ARG A 3 -0.62 16.76 -2.23
N VAL A 4 -1.12 15.75 -1.52
CA VAL A 4 -0.31 14.76 -0.82
C VAL A 4 -0.57 13.37 -1.39
N CYS A 5 0.51 12.65 -1.71
CA CYS A 5 0.44 11.23 -2.06
C CYS A 5 0.96 10.39 -0.89
N ILE A 6 0.17 9.42 -0.43
CA ILE A 6 0.62 8.44 0.55
C ILE A 6 0.76 7.09 -0.15
N ILE A 7 1.96 6.51 -0.10
CA ILE A 7 2.25 5.19 -0.68
C ILE A 7 2.34 4.19 0.46
N SER A 8 1.48 3.16 0.43
CA SER A 8 1.51 2.13 1.44
C SER A 8 1.14 0.76 0.91
N GLN A 9 1.80 -0.27 1.45
CA GLN A 9 1.54 -1.65 1.07
C GLN A 9 0.12 -2.10 1.45
N HIS A 10 -0.45 -1.62 2.56
CA HIS A 10 -1.80 -2.00 2.98
C HIS A 10 -2.68 -0.76 3.16
N PHE A 11 -3.95 -0.87 2.77
CA PHE A 11 -4.97 0.17 2.99
C PHE A 11 -6.37 -0.46 3.12
N PRO A 12 -7.34 0.14 3.83
CA PRO A 12 -8.70 -0.42 3.95
C PRO A 12 -9.33 -0.74 2.59
N PRO A 13 -9.90 -1.94 2.40
CA PRO A 13 -10.55 -2.76 3.43
C PRO A 13 -9.66 -3.78 4.17
N GLU A 14 -8.35 -3.79 3.93
CA GLU A 14 -7.44 -4.71 4.61
C GLU A 14 -7.37 -4.44 6.11
N LYS A 15 -7.52 -5.50 6.91
CA LYS A 15 -7.54 -5.41 8.37
C LYS A 15 -6.13 -5.57 8.96
N SER A 16 -5.28 -4.58 8.75
CA SER A 16 -3.92 -4.56 9.33
C SER A 16 -3.64 -3.27 10.08
N GLY A 17 -2.77 -3.31 11.08
CA GLY A 17 -2.39 -2.11 11.83
C GLY A 17 -1.78 -1.00 10.96
N ASN A 18 -1.05 -1.36 9.90
CA ASN A 18 -0.57 -0.39 8.93
C ASN A 18 -1.74 0.23 8.13
N ALA A 19 -2.69 -0.57 7.65
CA ALA A 19 -3.86 -0.05 6.93
C ALA A 19 -4.64 0.96 7.78
N SER A 20 -4.88 0.68 9.06
CA SER A 20 -5.56 1.60 9.98
C SER A 20 -4.80 2.92 10.13
N ARG A 21 -3.49 2.89 10.40
CA ARG A 21 -2.68 4.11 10.57
C ARG A 21 -2.68 4.99 9.33
N ILE A 22 -2.55 4.38 8.15
CA ILE A 22 -2.54 5.11 6.88
C ILE A 22 -3.92 5.70 6.59
N TYR A 23 -4.99 4.96 6.88
CA TYR A 23 -6.35 5.45 6.76
C TYR A 23 -6.60 6.65 7.68
N ASP A 24 -6.30 6.53 8.97
CA ASP A 24 -6.50 7.60 9.95
C ASP A 24 -5.72 8.86 9.54
N THR A 25 -4.47 8.67 9.10
CA THR A 25 -3.63 9.77 8.60
C THR A 25 -4.24 10.42 7.35
N ALA A 26 -4.62 9.62 6.35
CA ALA A 26 -5.15 10.13 5.09
C ALA A 26 -6.48 10.88 5.28
N VAL A 27 -7.40 10.31 6.05
CA VAL A 27 -8.71 10.91 6.34
C VAL A 27 -8.55 12.17 7.18
N HIS A 28 -7.66 12.19 8.16
CA HIS A 28 -7.41 13.38 8.97
C HIS A 28 -6.84 14.52 8.10
N LEU A 29 -5.88 14.23 7.22
CA LEU A 29 -5.35 15.22 6.28
C LEU A 29 -6.44 15.72 5.32
N ALA A 30 -7.29 14.85 4.80
CA ALA A 30 -8.41 15.23 3.94
C ALA A 30 -9.41 16.15 4.67
N LYS A 31 -9.72 15.87 5.94
CA LYS A 31 -10.56 16.73 6.80
C LYS A 31 -9.96 18.12 7.04
N LEU A 32 -8.63 18.26 6.97
CA LEU A 32 -7.93 19.54 7.00
C LEU A 32 -7.93 20.28 5.64
N GLY A 33 -8.66 19.77 4.64
CA GLY A 33 -8.78 20.38 3.31
C GLY A 33 -7.59 20.10 2.37
N ILE A 34 -6.78 19.09 2.67
CA ILE A 34 -5.67 18.65 1.82
C ILE A 34 -6.20 17.65 0.77
N ASP A 35 -5.76 17.78 -0.48
CA ASP A 35 -6.07 16.80 -1.53
C ASP A 35 -5.16 15.58 -1.35
N VAL A 36 -5.71 14.50 -0.77
CA VAL A 36 -4.96 13.28 -0.44
C VAL A 36 -5.28 12.18 -1.44
N THR A 37 -4.23 11.63 -2.05
CA THR A 37 -4.28 10.39 -2.84
C THR A 37 -3.48 9.30 -2.13
N VAL A 38 -4.07 8.11 -1.99
CA VAL A 38 -3.37 6.92 -1.47
C VAL A 38 -3.10 5.95 -2.60
N LEU A 39 -1.84 5.56 -2.76
CA LEU A 39 -1.42 4.43 -3.59
C LEU A 39 -1.29 3.19 -2.71
N ALA A 40 -2.02 2.14 -3.07
CA ALA A 40 -1.94 0.85 -2.41
C ALA A 40 -2.10 -0.27 -3.44
N PRO A 41 -1.65 -1.51 -3.19
CA PRO A 41 -2.00 -2.64 -4.03
C PRO A 41 -3.49 -2.98 -3.89
N HIS A 42 -4.04 -3.78 -4.79
CA HIS A 42 -5.33 -4.44 -4.52
C HIS A 42 -5.28 -5.22 -3.20
N PRO A 43 -6.38 -5.29 -2.44
CA PRO A 43 -6.36 -5.87 -1.10
C PRO A 43 -6.00 -7.36 -1.17
N THR A 44 -5.03 -7.77 -0.36
CA THR A 44 -4.57 -9.17 -0.28
C THR A 44 -4.61 -9.71 1.13
N PHE A 45 -4.65 -8.84 2.15
CA PHE A 45 -4.58 -9.22 3.55
C PHE A 45 -5.90 -9.04 4.31
N PRO A 46 -6.37 -10.03 5.09
CA PRO A 46 -5.78 -11.35 5.31
C PRO A 46 -5.88 -12.27 4.08
N THR A 47 -4.87 -13.12 3.86
CA THR A 47 -4.85 -14.03 2.70
C THR A 47 -6.13 -14.88 2.64
N GLY A 48 -6.70 -15.01 1.44
CA GLY A 48 -7.96 -15.73 1.21
C GLY A 48 -9.23 -14.89 1.41
N SER A 49 -9.13 -13.69 1.99
CA SER A 49 -10.29 -12.80 2.18
C SER A 49 -10.70 -12.03 0.92
N PHE A 50 -9.81 -11.93 -0.07
CA PHE A 50 -10.01 -11.16 -1.29
C PHE A 50 -9.66 -12.00 -2.53
N PRO A 51 -10.45 -11.91 -3.61
CA PRO A 51 -10.15 -12.61 -4.85
C PRO A 51 -8.92 -12.01 -5.51
N ARG A 52 -8.10 -12.86 -6.14
CA ARG A 52 -6.96 -12.39 -6.93
C ARG A 52 -7.43 -11.59 -8.14
N THR A 53 -6.74 -10.50 -8.43
CA THR A 53 -7.04 -9.65 -9.58
C THR A 53 -5.82 -9.38 -10.45
N TRP A 54 -5.99 -9.40 -11.78
CA TRP A 54 -4.92 -9.04 -12.73
C TRP A 54 -5.12 -7.62 -13.30
N ARG A 55 -6.06 -6.85 -12.73
CA ARG A 55 -6.32 -5.47 -13.15
C ARG A 55 -5.15 -4.59 -12.77
N ARG A 56 -4.57 -3.92 -13.77
CA ARG A 56 -3.41 -3.00 -13.62
C ARG A 56 -3.66 -1.90 -12.59
N ALA A 57 -4.84 -1.29 -12.63
CA ALA A 57 -5.24 -0.25 -11.69
C ALA A 57 -6.76 -0.28 -11.44
N ARG A 58 -7.18 0.22 -10.29
CA ARG A 58 -8.58 0.57 -9.96
C ARG A 58 -8.58 1.82 -9.10
N GLU A 59 -9.35 2.82 -9.50
CA GLU A 59 -9.53 4.02 -8.70
C GLU A 59 -10.83 3.94 -7.90
N GLY A 60 -10.86 4.64 -6.78
CA GLY A 60 -12.03 4.79 -5.93
C GLY A 60 -11.82 5.89 -4.91
N ALA A 61 -12.77 6.02 -3.99
CA ALA A 61 -12.68 6.93 -2.86
C ALA A 61 -13.06 6.20 -1.58
N VAL A 62 -12.42 6.58 -0.48
CA VAL A 62 -12.73 6.11 0.87
C VAL A 62 -12.75 7.35 1.76
N ASP A 63 -13.91 7.69 2.31
CA ASP A 63 -14.09 8.79 3.27
C ASP A 63 -13.43 10.12 2.85
N GLY A 64 -13.64 10.50 1.59
CA GLY A 64 -13.10 11.74 1.00
C GLY A 64 -11.65 11.65 0.51
N VAL A 65 -10.99 10.51 0.68
CA VAL A 65 -9.62 10.25 0.19
C VAL A 65 -9.68 9.51 -1.14
N ARG A 66 -8.94 10.00 -2.15
CA ARG A 66 -8.79 9.26 -3.42
C ARG A 66 -7.87 8.08 -3.22
N VAL A 67 -8.28 6.89 -3.66
CA VAL A 67 -7.50 5.66 -3.53
C VAL A 67 -7.25 5.06 -4.90
N VAL A 68 -5.99 4.82 -5.23
CA VAL A 68 -5.57 4.16 -6.46
C VAL A 68 -4.96 2.81 -6.10
N ARG A 69 -5.67 1.75 -6.46
CA ARG A 69 -5.29 0.37 -6.26
C ARG A 69 -4.49 -0.13 -7.45
N LEU A 70 -3.21 -0.36 -7.28
CA LEU A 70 -2.31 -0.81 -8.33
C LEU A 70 -2.11 -2.33 -8.28
N TRP A 71 -1.79 -2.92 -9.42
CA TRP A 71 -1.47 -4.34 -9.45
C TRP A 71 -0.15 -4.63 -8.73
N THR A 72 -0.11 -5.78 -8.06
CA THR A 72 1.11 -6.39 -7.52
C THR A 72 0.93 -7.90 -7.51
N TRP A 73 2.00 -8.64 -7.26
CA TRP A 73 1.90 -10.06 -6.99
C TRP A 73 1.08 -10.31 -5.72
N GLN A 74 0.09 -11.18 -5.79
CA GLN A 74 -0.82 -11.45 -4.66
C GLN A 74 -0.50 -12.84 -4.11
N PRO A 75 0.11 -12.95 -2.91
CA PRO A 75 0.43 -14.23 -2.30
C PRO A 75 -0.82 -15.10 -2.12
N GLY A 76 -0.70 -16.39 -2.45
CA GLY A 76 -1.81 -17.35 -2.32
C GLY A 76 -1.92 -18.04 -0.96
N SER A 77 -0.88 -17.96 -0.12
CA SER A 77 -0.83 -18.57 1.22
C SER A 77 -0.69 -17.51 2.33
N GLY A 78 -1.16 -17.83 3.53
CA GLY A 78 -1.02 -16.97 4.72
C GLY A 78 0.44 -16.81 5.16
N ASP A 79 1.26 -17.84 4.94
CA ASP A 79 2.72 -17.77 5.07
C ASP A 79 3.37 -18.01 3.71
N PRO A 80 3.57 -16.97 2.90
CA PRO A 80 4.21 -17.12 1.61
C PRO A 80 5.72 -17.27 1.78
N GLY A 81 6.30 -18.19 1.02
CA GLY A 81 7.75 -18.34 0.91
C GLY A 81 8.44 -17.06 0.45
N PHE A 82 9.76 -17.01 0.66
CA PHE A 82 10.58 -15.81 0.43
C PHE A 82 10.37 -15.16 -0.95
N THR A 83 10.34 -15.95 -2.02
CA THR A 83 10.17 -15.46 -3.40
C THR A 83 8.82 -14.78 -3.61
N SER A 84 7.74 -15.41 -3.16
CA SER A 84 6.37 -14.86 -3.25
C SER A 84 6.24 -13.59 -2.39
N ARG A 85 6.87 -13.57 -1.22
CA ARG A 85 6.92 -12.40 -0.34
C ARG A 85 7.68 -11.24 -0.98
N MET A 86 8.84 -11.49 -1.59
CA MET A 86 9.60 -10.46 -2.31
C MET A 86 8.87 -9.96 -3.55
N ALA A 87 8.24 -10.83 -4.34
CA ALA A 87 7.46 -10.39 -5.48
C ALA A 87 6.35 -9.40 -5.07
N TYR A 88 5.66 -9.64 -3.94
CA TYR A 88 4.65 -8.71 -3.41
C TYR A 88 5.23 -7.36 -3.00
N TYR A 89 6.38 -7.36 -2.32
CA TYR A 89 7.03 -6.15 -1.81
C TYR A 89 7.79 -5.36 -2.86
N LEU A 90 8.26 -5.98 -3.94
CA LEU A 90 9.04 -5.31 -4.99
C LEU A 90 8.19 -4.84 -6.17
N LEU A 91 7.16 -5.60 -6.55
CA LEU A 91 6.32 -5.23 -7.71
C LEU A 91 5.39 -4.05 -7.41
N PHE A 92 4.88 -3.92 -6.18
CA PHE A 92 4.02 -2.79 -5.85
C PHE A 92 4.75 -1.44 -5.95
N PRO A 93 5.92 -1.23 -5.30
CA PRO A 93 6.68 0.00 -5.45
C PRO A 93 7.07 0.30 -6.90
N LEU A 94 7.39 -0.71 -7.70
CA LEU A 94 7.67 -0.54 -9.12
C LEU A 94 6.46 0.03 -9.87
N HIS A 95 5.27 -0.53 -9.68
CA HIS A 95 4.06 0.02 -10.29
C HIS A 95 3.67 1.40 -9.74
N ALA A 96 3.89 1.65 -8.45
CA ALA A 96 3.66 2.96 -7.86
C ALA A 96 4.59 4.02 -8.46
N LEU A 97 5.87 3.69 -8.66
CA LEU A 97 6.83 4.55 -9.34
C LEU A 97 6.39 4.85 -10.78
N LEU A 98 6.03 3.82 -11.55
CA LEU A 98 5.56 3.99 -12.93
C LEU A 98 4.29 4.86 -13.00
N TRP A 99 3.37 4.69 -12.05
CA TRP A 99 2.17 5.52 -11.95
C TRP A 99 2.53 6.98 -11.63
N LEU A 100 3.45 7.22 -10.70
CA LEU A 100 3.91 8.56 -10.31
C LEU A 100 4.66 9.29 -11.43
N CYS A 101 5.37 8.58 -12.30
CA CYS A 101 6.04 9.18 -13.45
C CYS A 101 5.07 9.78 -14.49
N SER A 102 3.76 9.55 -14.38
CA SER A 102 2.78 10.18 -15.27
C SER A 102 2.72 11.70 -15.06
N PRO A 103 2.79 12.54 -16.11
CA PRO A 103 2.73 14.01 -15.99
C PRO A 103 1.47 14.56 -15.30
N ARG A 104 0.41 13.74 -15.23
CA ARG A 104 -0.86 14.06 -14.57
C ARG A 104 -0.78 13.97 -13.04
N ASN A 105 0.21 13.25 -12.52
CA ASN A 105 0.33 12.89 -11.11
C ASN A 105 1.35 13.79 -10.40
N ARG A 106 0.99 15.05 -10.21
CA ARG A 106 1.82 16.03 -9.48
C ARG A 106 1.39 16.13 -8.03
N PHE A 107 2.35 15.99 -7.11
CA PHE A 107 2.15 16.10 -5.68
C PHE A 107 3.18 17.04 -5.08
N ASP A 108 2.79 17.79 -4.04
CA ASP A 108 3.69 18.68 -3.30
C ASP A 108 4.49 17.89 -2.26
N VAL A 109 3.91 16.81 -1.73
CA VAL A 109 4.52 15.93 -0.72
C VAL A 109 4.17 14.47 -1.02
N ILE A 110 5.17 13.59 -0.90
CA ILE A 110 5.00 12.14 -0.97
C ILE A 110 5.41 11.53 0.37
N ILE A 111 4.49 10.81 1.00
CA ILE A 111 4.71 10.06 2.25
C ILE A 111 4.79 8.58 1.90
N THR A 112 5.82 7.89 2.35
CA THR A 112 6.00 6.46 2.10
C THR A 112 5.97 5.68 3.41
N SER A 113 5.24 4.57 3.43
CA SER A 113 5.28 3.58 4.51
C SER A 113 5.95 2.31 4.01
N ALA A 114 6.97 1.86 4.73
CA ALA A 114 7.73 0.67 4.42
C ALA A 114 7.53 -0.41 5.49
N PRO A 115 7.38 -1.69 5.09
CA PRO A 115 7.36 -2.79 6.04
C PRO A 115 8.74 -2.95 6.71
N PRO A 116 8.80 -3.42 7.97
CA PRO A 116 10.05 -3.64 8.67
C PRO A 116 10.75 -4.92 8.18
N LEU A 117 11.41 -4.86 7.01
CA LEU A 117 12.02 -6.02 6.36
C LEU A 117 13.12 -6.70 7.20
N PHE A 118 13.80 -5.94 8.05
CA PHE A 118 15.01 -6.38 8.75
C PHE A 118 14.81 -6.67 10.24
N THR A 119 13.63 -6.39 10.81
CA THR A 119 13.38 -6.59 12.25
C THR A 119 13.33 -8.06 12.67
N GLY A 120 13.24 -8.98 11.72
CA GLY A 120 13.36 -10.42 11.98
C GLY A 120 14.79 -10.92 12.21
N ILE A 121 15.82 -10.15 11.81
CA ILE A 121 17.22 -10.58 11.91
C ILE A 121 17.61 -10.88 13.37
N PRO A 122 17.34 -10.01 14.37
CA PRO A 122 17.69 -10.31 15.76
C PRO A 122 17.05 -11.60 16.27
N GLY A 123 15.78 -11.87 15.92
CA GLY A 123 15.08 -13.09 16.30
C GLY A 123 15.67 -14.34 15.65
N TYR A 124 16.11 -14.26 14.40
CA TYR A 124 16.79 -15.36 13.72
C TYR A 124 18.15 -15.66 14.37
N VAL A 125 18.94 -14.63 14.68
CA VAL A 125 20.28 -14.77 15.28
C VAL A 125 20.22 -15.30 16.72
N LEU A 126 19.22 -14.89 17.51
CA LEU A 126 19.11 -15.24 18.93
C LEU A 126 18.19 -16.43 19.24
N ARG A 127 17.59 -17.06 18.22
CA ARG A 127 16.76 -18.25 18.39
C ARG A 127 17.60 -19.40 18.96
N ARG A 128 17.23 -19.87 20.16
CA ARG A 128 17.72 -21.12 20.74
C ARG A 128 16.94 -22.31 20.21
#